data_AF-A0A4R2KGY2-F1
#
_entry.id   AF-A0A4R2KGY2-F1
#
_cell.length_a   1.000
_cell.length_b   1.000
_cell.length_c   1.000
_cell.angle_alpha   90.00
_cell.angle_beta   90.00
_cell.angle_gamma   90.00
#
_symmetry.space_group_name_H-M   'P 1'
#
loop_
_entity.id
_entity.type
_entity.pdbx_description
1 polymer ?
#
loop_
_entity_poly.entity_id
_entity_poly.type
_entity_poly.pdbx_seq_one_letter_code
_entity_poly.pdbx_strand_id
1 'polypeptide(L)'
;MHIDVGPGKGNDKTFGNKIADTFKEKDLFLRDLGYFSLKDFKDLDERKASYVSRLKPNVAVYLENEDVEYYKNGEIKKSSMYKRIDLADIAKNMIEGEILELKEVFIGRLEKRKERLVIYKLTHEQLKERKLKVKKSAKKKGIKKSENTIKLLGITMYITNTDSSVIPNN
;
A
#
# COMPACT_ATOMS: atom_id res chain seq x y z
N MET A 1 20.18 3.59 -16.16
CA MET A 1 20.40 3.18 -14.76
C MET A 1 21.01 4.37 -14.02
N HIS A 2 20.31 4.93 -13.04
CA HIS A 2 20.82 6.03 -12.21
C HIS A 2 21.29 5.43 -10.88
N ILE A 3 22.56 5.62 -10.54
CA ILE A 3 23.17 5.12 -9.31
C ILE A 3 23.73 6.33 -8.58
N ASP A 4 23.23 6.59 -7.37
CA ASP A 4 23.74 7.63 -6.49
C ASP A 4 24.17 6.99 -5.16
N VAL A 5 25.36 7.36 -4.69
CA VAL A 5 26.05 6.74 -3.55
C VAL A 5 26.39 7.85 -2.56
N GLY A 6 25.66 7.89 -1.43
CA GLY A 6 25.84 8.86 -0.37
C GLY A 6 26.50 8.29 0.89
N PRO A 7 27.01 9.14 1.79
CA PRO A 7 27.51 8.70 3.10
C PRO A 7 26.37 8.11 3.94
N GLY A 8 26.60 6.93 4.53
CA GLY A 8 25.61 6.12 5.27
C GLY A 8 25.04 6.72 6.56
N LYS A 9 25.12 8.03 6.74
CA LYS A 9 24.49 8.83 7.82
C LYS A 9 23.31 9.68 7.32
N GLY A 10 23.04 9.73 6.01
CA GLY A 10 21.89 10.43 5.46
C GLY A 10 20.59 9.67 5.70
N ASN A 11 19.51 10.38 6.05
CA ASN A 11 18.18 9.79 6.07
C ASN A 11 17.67 9.70 4.62
N ASP A 12 17.52 8.49 4.09
CA ASP A 12 17.10 8.25 2.71
C ASP A 12 15.71 8.84 2.37
N LYS A 13 14.92 9.29 3.36
CA LYS A 13 13.62 9.91 3.11
C LYS A 13 13.71 11.12 2.14
N THR A 14 14.83 11.83 2.09
CA THR A 14 15.07 12.94 1.14
C THR A 14 15.60 12.49 -0.22
N PHE A 15 16.03 11.24 -0.36
CA PHE A 15 16.54 10.69 -1.62
C PHE A 15 15.42 10.48 -2.64
N GLY A 16 14.20 10.17 -2.19
CA GLY A 16 13.06 9.99 -3.08
C GLY A 16 12.77 11.21 -3.95
N ASN A 17 12.92 12.42 -3.37
CA ASN A 17 12.72 13.69 -4.06
C ASN A 17 13.87 14.03 -5.01
N LYS A 18 15.11 13.56 -4.77
CA LYS A 18 16.25 13.87 -5.63
C LYS A 18 16.23 13.11 -6.96
N ILE A 19 15.68 11.90 -6.97
CA ILE A 19 15.53 11.08 -8.19
C ILE A 19 14.30 11.53 -9.00
N ALA A 20 13.39 12.29 -8.37
CA ALA A 20 12.20 12.87 -9.00
C ALA A 20 12.48 13.55 -10.34
N ASP A 21 13.55 14.32 -10.40
CA ASP A 21 13.90 15.13 -11.57
C ASP A 21 14.54 14.34 -12.72
N THR A 22 14.89 13.07 -12.50
CA THR A 22 15.47 12.20 -13.54
C THR A 22 14.47 11.29 -14.25
N PHE A 23 13.19 11.30 -13.85
CA PHE A 23 12.19 10.37 -14.34
C PHE A 23 11.74 10.65 -15.78
N LYS A 24 11.58 9.59 -16.56
CA LYS A 24 11.02 9.61 -17.92
C LYS A 24 9.73 8.80 -17.98
N GLU A 25 8.91 9.12 -18.98
CA GLU A 25 7.73 8.33 -19.32
C GLU A 25 8.11 6.85 -19.52
N LYS A 26 7.31 5.92 -18.98
CA LYS A 26 7.52 4.45 -18.98
C LYS A 26 8.54 3.88 -17.99
N ASP A 27 9.14 4.67 -17.11
CA ASP A 27 9.95 4.12 -16.02
C ASP A 27 9.08 3.34 -15.01
N LEU A 28 9.59 2.23 -14.45
CA LEU A 28 8.95 1.45 -13.38
C LEU A 28 9.62 1.74 -12.03
N PHE A 29 8.80 2.10 -11.06
CA PHE A 29 9.25 2.50 -9.74
C PHE A 29 8.91 1.47 -8.66
N LEU A 30 9.94 0.94 -7.98
CA LEU A 30 9.76 0.01 -6.87
C LEU A 30 10.01 0.71 -5.54
N ARG A 31 8.98 0.77 -4.68
CA ARG A 31 9.08 1.40 -3.34
C ARG A 31 8.76 0.44 -2.22
N ASP A 32 9.61 0.46 -1.19
CA ASP A 32 9.37 -0.22 0.08
C ASP A 32 8.55 0.67 1.05
N LEU A 33 8.02 0.05 2.10
CA LEU A 33 7.26 0.63 3.21
C LEU A 33 7.92 1.90 3.79
N GLY A 34 9.25 2.02 3.79
CA GLY A 34 9.97 3.19 4.32
C GLY A 34 9.68 4.50 3.59
N TYR A 35 9.24 4.44 2.33
CA TYR A 35 9.12 5.57 1.40
C TYR A 35 7.69 5.83 0.93
N PHE A 36 6.70 5.20 1.58
CA PHE A 36 5.30 5.40 1.23
C PHE A 36 4.85 6.84 1.55
N SER A 37 4.59 7.63 0.51
CA SER A 37 4.06 8.99 0.56
C SER A 37 3.02 9.13 -0.55
N LEU A 38 1.78 9.46 -0.18
CA LEU A 38 0.69 9.64 -1.17
C LEU A 38 0.98 10.78 -2.15
N LYS A 39 1.74 11.78 -1.71
CA LYS A 39 2.16 12.90 -2.55
C LYS A 39 3.10 12.45 -3.68
N ASP A 40 4.05 11.58 -3.36
CA ASP A 40 5.05 11.12 -4.34
C ASP A 40 4.39 10.34 -5.49
N PHE A 41 3.31 9.59 -5.22
CA PHE A 41 2.58 8.87 -6.27
C PHE A 41 1.82 9.81 -7.21
N LYS A 42 1.37 10.97 -6.72
CA LYS A 42 0.74 11.99 -7.56
C LYS A 42 1.74 12.55 -8.59
N ASP A 43 2.94 12.89 -8.13
CA ASP A 43 4.00 13.41 -9.00
C ASP A 43 4.41 12.36 -10.05
N LEU A 44 4.37 11.06 -9.72
CA LEU A 44 4.63 9.97 -10.67
C LEU A 44 3.54 9.83 -11.74
N ASP A 45 2.27 9.97 -11.38
CA ASP A 45 1.18 9.96 -12.35
C ASP A 45 1.27 11.13 -13.32
N GLU A 46 1.55 12.34 -12.80
CA GLU A 46 1.73 13.54 -13.62
C GLU A 46 2.88 13.37 -14.64
N ARG A 47 3.90 12.58 -14.29
CA ARG A 47 5.03 12.22 -15.14
C ARG A 47 4.79 10.97 -16.00
N LYS A 48 3.59 10.35 -15.93
CA LYS A 48 3.23 9.11 -16.63
C LYS A 48 4.22 7.96 -16.36
N ALA A 49 4.73 7.89 -15.13
CA ALA A 49 5.61 6.82 -14.68
C ALA A 49 4.79 5.73 -13.98
N SER A 50 5.21 4.48 -14.14
CA SER A 50 4.57 3.33 -13.50
C SER A 50 5.21 3.05 -12.14
N TYR A 51 4.44 2.56 -11.17
CA TYR A 51 4.99 2.13 -9.88
C TYR A 51 4.38 0.84 -9.33
N VAL A 52 5.15 0.17 -8.48
CA VAL A 52 4.69 -0.84 -7.54
C VAL A 52 5.27 -0.49 -6.17
N SER A 53 4.40 -0.23 -5.20
CA SER A 53 4.81 0.11 -3.83
C SER A 53 4.18 -0.81 -2.81
N ARG A 54 4.97 -1.28 -1.83
CA ARG A 54 4.41 -1.96 -0.66
C ARG A 54 3.55 -0.99 0.15
N LEU A 55 2.33 -1.41 0.48
CA LEU A 55 1.40 -0.67 1.32
C LEU A 55 1.57 -1.04 2.79
N LYS A 56 1.62 -0.05 3.68
CA LYS A 56 1.71 -0.33 5.12
C LYS A 56 0.39 -0.88 5.66
N PRO A 57 0.42 -1.87 6.57
CA PRO A 57 -0.78 -2.42 7.21
C PRO A 57 -1.68 -1.42 7.95
N ASN A 58 -1.18 -0.24 8.31
CA ASN A 58 -1.93 0.77 9.06
C ASN A 58 -2.60 1.82 8.17
N VAL A 59 -2.45 1.74 6.85
CA VAL A 59 -3.11 2.67 5.93
C VAL A 59 -4.58 2.27 5.79
N ALA A 60 -5.47 3.27 5.81
CA ALA A 60 -6.88 3.04 5.61
C ALA A 60 -7.17 2.87 4.11
N VAL A 61 -7.91 1.82 3.79
CA VAL A 61 -8.37 1.49 2.43
C VAL A 61 -9.89 1.52 2.42
N TYR A 62 -10.46 2.04 1.34
CA TYR A 62 -11.89 2.24 1.18
C TYR A 62 -12.32 1.75 -0.21
N LEU A 63 -13.57 1.33 -0.32
CA LEU A 63 -14.28 1.17 -1.58
C LEU A 63 -15.25 2.34 -1.74
N GLU A 64 -15.62 2.65 -2.98
CA GLU A 64 -16.77 3.51 -3.24
C GLU A 64 -18.02 2.88 -2.64
N ASN A 65 -18.90 3.72 -2.08
CA ASN A 65 -20.14 3.27 -1.49
C ASN A 65 -21.28 3.56 -2.47
N GLU A 66 -21.99 2.52 -2.89
CA GLU A 66 -23.17 2.64 -3.76
C GLU A 66 -24.33 3.33 -3.03
N ASP A 67 -24.46 3.09 -1.72
CA ASP A 67 -25.54 3.63 -0.88
C ASP A 67 -25.10 4.93 -0.19
N VAL A 68 -25.00 6.02 -0.95
CA VAL A 68 -24.64 7.33 -0.39
C VAL A 68 -25.78 7.97 0.40
N GLU A 69 -25.48 8.41 1.61
CA GLU A 69 -26.41 9.22 2.42
C GLU A 69 -26.45 10.68 1.96
N TYR A 70 -27.62 11.30 2.10
CA TYR A 70 -27.86 12.71 1.80
C TYR A 70 -28.21 13.50 3.07
N TYR A 71 -27.83 14.77 3.11
CA TYR A 71 -28.34 15.74 4.08
C TYR A 71 -29.79 16.13 3.71
N LYS A 72 -30.49 16.78 4.64
CA LYS A 72 -31.89 17.23 4.41
C LYS A 72 -32.02 18.22 3.24
N ASN A 73 -30.95 18.91 2.88
CA ASN A 73 -30.87 19.85 1.76
C ASN A 73 -30.57 19.16 0.41
N GLY A 74 -30.46 17.82 0.38
CA GLY A 74 -30.14 17.06 -0.83
C GLY A 74 -28.65 16.95 -1.16
N GLU A 75 -27.75 17.54 -0.37
CA GLU A 75 -26.31 17.39 -0.57
C GLU A 75 -25.81 16.01 -0.10
N ILE A 76 -24.87 15.40 -0.84
CA ILE A 76 -24.27 14.13 -0.46
C ILE A 76 -23.42 14.31 0.80
N LYS A 77 -23.60 13.43 1.78
CA LYS A 77 -22.69 13.35 2.92
C LYS A 77 -21.36 12.77 2.47
N LYS A 78 -20.30 13.59 2.42
CA LYS A 78 -18.98 13.12 1.98
C LYS A 78 -18.43 11.93 2.78
N SER A 79 -18.87 11.76 4.02
CA SER A 79 -18.53 10.62 4.88
C SER A 79 -19.16 9.30 4.43
N SER A 80 -20.30 9.33 3.73
CA SER A 80 -20.99 8.13 3.24
C SER A 80 -20.50 7.70 1.86
N MET A 81 -19.75 8.53 1.12
CA MET A 81 -19.27 8.18 -0.22
C MET A 81 -18.31 6.98 -0.26
N TYR A 82 -17.68 6.65 0.87
CA TYR A 82 -16.62 5.65 0.90
C TYR A 82 -16.77 4.72 2.10
N LYS A 83 -16.80 3.43 1.84
CA LYS A 83 -16.86 2.40 2.89
C LYS A 83 -15.46 1.86 3.16
N ARG A 84 -15.00 2.00 4.41
CA ARG A 84 -13.71 1.45 4.82
C ARG A 84 -13.78 -0.08 4.81
N ILE A 85 -12.80 -0.72 4.20
CA ILE A 85 -12.69 -2.19 4.21
C ILE A 85 -11.84 -2.68 5.38
N ASP A 86 -12.19 -3.84 5.92
CA ASP A 86 -11.37 -4.55 6.90
C ASP A 86 -10.44 -5.54 6.16
N LEU A 87 -9.20 -5.13 5.99
CA LEU A 87 -8.17 -5.95 5.35
C LEU A 87 -7.87 -7.23 6.13
N ALA A 88 -8.10 -7.28 7.44
CA ALA A 88 -7.91 -8.49 8.23
C ALA A 88 -9.03 -9.50 7.97
N ASP A 89 -10.25 -9.03 7.73
CA ASP A 89 -11.37 -9.89 7.38
C ASP A 89 -11.22 -10.45 5.96
N ILE A 90 -10.84 -9.61 4.99
CA ILE A 90 -10.45 -10.04 3.65
C ILE A 90 -9.36 -11.11 3.73
N ALA A 91 -8.29 -10.83 4.47
CA ALA A 91 -7.19 -11.77 4.64
C ALA A 91 -7.63 -13.12 5.24
N LYS A 92 -8.65 -13.13 6.10
CA LYS A 92 -9.14 -14.37 6.74
C LYS A 92 -9.81 -15.30 5.73
N ASN A 93 -10.47 -14.73 4.72
CA ASN A 93 -11.19 -15.47 3.70
C ASN A 93 -10.30 -15.94 2.54
N MET A 94 -9.05 -15.46 2.47
CA MET A 94 -8.08 -15.87 1.45
C MET A 94 -7.39 -17.20 1.78
N ILE A 95 -7.12 -17.97 0.73
CA ILE A 95 -6.32 -19.20 0.75
C ILE A 95 -4.82 -18.85 0.80
N GLU A 96 -4.02 -19.67 1.47
CA GLU A 96 -2.57 -19.49 1.50
C GLU A 96 -1.97 -19.47 0.07
N GLY A 97 -1.15 -18.45 -0.22
CA GLY A 97 -0.58 -18.25 -1.56
C GLY A 97 -1.49 -17.51 -2.55
N GLU A 98 -2.75 -17.25 -2.20
CA GLU A 98 -3.70 -16.54 -3.06
C GLU A 98 -3.29 -15.07 -3.27
N ILE A 99 -3.54 -14.59 -4.49
CA ILE A 99 -3.46 -13.18 -4.85
C ILE A 99 -4.88 -12.66 -5.10
N LEU A 100 -5.30 -11.69 -4.30
CA LEU A 100 -6.53 -10.94 -4.51
C LEU A 100 -6.18 -9.56 -5.08
N GLU A 101 -6.80 -9.22 -6.19
CA GLU A 101 -6.65 -7.92 -6.83
C GLU A 101 -7.94 -7.10 -6.72
N LEU A 102 -7.84 -5.91 -6.14
CA LEU A 102 -8.88 -4.89 -6.12
C LEU A 102 -8.49 -3.77 -7.07
N LYS A 103 -9.13 -3.72 -8.24
CA LYS A 103 -8.80 -2.79 -9.32
C LYS A 103 -8.96 -1.32 -8.93
N GLU A 104 -9.96 -1.04 -8.11
CA GLU A 104 -10.32 0.31 -7.71
C GLU A 104 -10.57 0.37 -6.21
N VAL A 105 -9.58 0.89 -5.48
CA VAL A 105 -9.71 1.21 -4.06
C VAL A 105 -9.25 2.64 -3.81
N PHE A 106 -9.73 3.22 -2.72
CA PHE A 106 -9.30 4.53 -2.27
C PHE A 106 -8.41 4.40 -1.04
N ILE A 107 -7.23 5.01 -1.08
CA ILE A 107 -6.21 4.89 -0.04
C ILE A 107 -6.00 6.23 0.63
N GLY A 108 -5.95 6.23 1.96
CA GLY A 108 -5.72 7.43 2.77
C GLY A 108 -6.98 7.94 3.47
N ARG A 109 -6.79 8.53 4.65
CA ARG A 109 -7.92 9.02 5.47
C ARG A 109 -8.43 10.39 5.02
N LEU A 110 -7.49 11.29 4.73
CA LEU A 110 -7.76 12.68 4.35
C LEU A 110 -7.85 12.79 2.83
N GLU A 111 -6.74 12.48 2.16
CA GLU A 111 -6.66 12.38 0.71
C GLU A 111 -6.96 10.94 0.32
N LYS A 112 -8.15 10.72 -0.26
CA LYS A 112 -8.59 9.42 -0.78
C LYS A 112 -8.14 9.30 -2.22
N ARG A 113 -7.03 8.62 -2.45
CA ARG A 113 -6.46 8.42 -3.79
C ARG A 113 -6.90 7.08 -4.36
N LYS A 114 -7.41 7.08 -5.59
CA LYS A 114 -7.78 5.87 -6.32
C LYS A 114 -6.53 5.11 -6.74
N GLU A 115 -6.50 3.83 -6.45
CA GLU A 115 -5.35 2.94 -6.58
C GLU A 115 -5.81 1.53 -6.94
N ARG A 116 -4.92 0.77 -7.60
CA ARG A 116 -5.06 -0.68 -7.72
C ARG A 116 -4.31 -1.34 -6.57
N LEU A 117 -5.01 -2.17 -5.81
CA LEU A 117 -4.46 -2.88 -4.64
C LEU A 117 -4.34 -4.37 -4.93
N VAL A 118 -3.13 -4.89 -4.74
CA VAL A 118 -2.83 -6.32 -4.84
C VAL A 118 -2.50 -6.84 -3.45
N ILE A 119 -3.24 -7.85 -3.00
CA ILE A 119 -3.08 -8.49 -1.70
C ILE A 119 -2.60 -9.92 -1.93
N TYR A 120 -1.45 -10.26 -1.37
CA TYR A 120 -0.90 -11.61 -1.38
C TYR A 120 -1.04 -12.24 0.01
N LYS A 121 -1.68 -13.39 0.10
CA LYS A 121 -1.76 -14.19 1.32
C LYS A 121 -0.50 -15.04 1.47
N LEU A 122 0.21 -14.83 2.57
CA LEU A 122 1.42 -15.60 2.87
C LEU A 122 1.09 -17.08 3.10
N THR A 123 2.03 -17.94 2.70
CA THR A 123 2.02 -19.35 3.09
C THR A 123 2.29 -19.50 4.60
N HIS A 124 1.93 -20.66 5.15
CA HIS A 124 2.21 -20.98 6.54
C HIS A 124 3.68 -20.80 6.92
N GLU A 125 4.59 -21.26 6.07
CA GLU A 125 6.04 -21.15 6.28
C GLU A 125 6.51 -19.69 6.29
N GLN A 126 6.10 -18.92 5.28
CA GLN A 126 6.40 -17.48 5.20
C GLN A 126 5.86 -16.72 6.42
N LEU A 127 4.64 -17.04 6.87
CA LEU A 127 4.04 -16.43 8.05
C LEU A 127 4.78 -16.81 9.33
N LYS A 128 5.22 -18.07 9.48
CA LYS A 128 6.01 -18.54 10.62
C LYS A 128 7.32 -17.78 10.73
N GLU A 129 8.07 -17.65 9.64
CA GLU A 129 9.30 -16.86 9.60
C GLU A 129 9.06 -15.39 9.94
N ARG A 130 8.01 -14.79 9.36
CA ARG A 130 7.65 -13.39 9.61
C ARG A 130 7.30 -13.17 11.08
N LYS A 131 6.53 -14.07 11.71
CA LYS A 131 6.22 -14.02 13.15
C LYS A 131 7.49 -14.06 14.00
N LEU A 132 8.45 -14.94 13.67
CA LEU A 132 9.73 -15.02 14.39
C LEU A 132 10.53 -13.72 14.28
N LYS A 133 10.66 -13.15 13.07
CA LYS A 133 11.35 -11.87 12.84
C LYS A 133 10.70 -10.73 13.62
N VAL A 134 9.36 -10.65 13.59
CA VAL A 134 8.61 -9.64 14.33
C VAL A 134 8.78 -9.80 15.85
N LYS A 135 8.71 -11.02 16.39
CA LYS A 135 8.93 -11.29 17.82
C LYS A 135 10.33 -10.89 18.27
N LYS A 136 11.37 -11.26 17.50
CA LYS A 136 12.77 -10.87 17.76
C LYS A 136 12.92 -9.34 17.76
N SER A 137 12.39 -8.66 16.75
CA SER A 137 12.47 -7.19 16.66
C SER A 137 11.68 -6.47 17.74
N ALA A 138 10.50 -7.00 18.13
CA ALA A 138 9.66 -6.44 19.18
C ALA A 138 10.37 -6.53 20.55
N LYS A 139 10.94 -7.71 20.86
CA LYS A 139 11.75 -7.93 22.07
C LYS A 139 12.95 -6.99 22.13
N LYS A 140 13.71 -6.87 21.03
CA LYS A 140 14.88 -5.97 20.95
C LYS A 140 14.52 -4.50 21.22
N LYS A 141 13.32 -4.07 20.80
CA LYS A 141 12.84 -2.69 20.96
C LYS A 141 12.02 -2.46 22.22
N GLY A 142 11.72 -3.49 23.01
CA GLY A 142 10.84 -3.39 24.18
C GLY A 142 9.40 -3.00 23.84
N ILE A 143 8.93 -3.24 22.61
CA ILE A 143 7.59 -2.82 22.15
C ILE A 143 6.65 -4.01 21.98
N LYS A 144 5.37 -3.80 22.27
CA LYS A 144 4.29 -4.73 21.87
C LYS A 144 3.70 -4.27 20.54
N LYS A 145 3.48 -5.21 19.62
CA LYS A 145 2.79 -4.92 18.35
C LYS A 145 1.28 -4.82 18.60
N SER A 146 0.62 -3.92 17.86
CA SER A 146 -0.84 -3.80 17.91
C SER A 146 -1.51 -5.06 17.35
N GLU A 147 -2.72 -5.36 17.81
CA GLU A 147 -3.51 -6.49 17.33
C GLU A 147 -3.74 -6.42 15.82
N ASN A 148 -4.06 -5.22 15.30
CA ASN A 148 -4.23 -5.01 13.86
C ASN A 148 -2.96 -5.39 13.07
N THR A 149 -1.78 -5.01 13.58
CA THR A 149 -0.51 -5.39 12.93
C THR A 149 -0.35 -6.91 12.91
N ILE A 150 -0.72 -7.60 14.00
CA ILE A 150 -0.60 -9.05 14.12
C ILE A 150 -1.56 -9.74 13.14
N LYS A 151 -2.81 -9.29 13.05
CA LYS A 151 -3.81 -9.82 12.11
C LYS A 151 -3.32 -9.73 10.66
N LEU A 152 -2.71 -8.59 10.30
CA LEU A 152 -2.23 -8.32 8.95
C LEU A 152 -0.85 -8.92 8.64
N LEU A 153 -0.18 -9.60 9.58
CA LEU A 153 1.12 -10.26 9.30
C LEU A 153 1.01 -11.32 8.20
N GLY A 154 -0.16 -11.95 8.08
CA GLY A 154 -0.46 -13.00 7.12
C GLY A 154 -0.59 -12.52 5.68
N ILE A 155 -0.54 -11.22 5.41
CA ILE A 155 -0.65 -10.70 4.04
C ILE A 155 0.49 -9.75 3.71
N THR A 156 0.76 -9.58 2.42
CA THR A 156 1.55 -8.49 1.88
C THR A 156 0.69 -7.73 0.89
N MET A 157 0.75 -6.40 0.94
CA MET A 157 -0.09 -5.54 0.13
C MET A 157 0.78 -4.65 -0.74
N TYR A 158 0.37 -4.48 -1.99
CA TYR A 158 1.03 -3.65 -2.98
C TYR A 158 0.02 -2.73 -3.65
N ILE A 159 0.44 -1.51 -3.95
CA ILE A 159 -0.33 -0.58 -4.77
C ILE A 159 0.43 -0.29 -6.05
N THR A 160 -0.30 -0.02 -7.13
CA THR A 160 0.30 0.18 -8.44
C THR A 160 -0.64 0.97 -9.36
N ASN A 161 -0.08 1.79 -10.25
CA ASN A 161 -0.79 2.40 -11.36
C ASN A 161 -0.50 1.69 -12.70
N THR A 162 0.30 0.63 -12.69
CA THR A 162 0.57 -0.20 -13.88
C THR A 162 -0.70 -0.90 -14.31
N ASP A 163 -0.91 -1.10 -15.61
CA ASP A 163 -2.04 -1.86 -16.13
C ASP A 163 -1.94 -3.36 -15.77
N SER A 164 -3.08 -4.03 -15.57
CA SER A 164 -3.13 -5.47 -15.29
C SER A 164 -2.63 -6.33 -16.45
N SER A 165 -2.79 -5.86 -17.70
CA SER A 165 -2.32 -6.54 -18.91
C SER A 165 -0.79 -6.66 -19.03
N VAL A 166 -0.05 -5.86 -18.25
CA VAL A 166 1.43 -5.86 -18.26
C VAL A 166 1.98 -6.89 -17.26
N ILE A 167 1.16 -7.38 -16.33
CA ILE A 167 1.55 -8.42 -15.38
C ILE A 167 1.23 -9.77 -16.03
N PRO A 168 2.22 -10.65 -16.24
CA PRO A 168 1.96 -11.96 -16.82
C PRO A 168 1.00 -12.75 -15.92
N ASN A 169 -0.11 -13.20 -16.51
CA ASN A 169 -1.01 -14.15 -15.88
C ASN A 169 -0.27 -15.50 -15.83
N ASN A 170 0.00 -16.00 -14.62
CA ASN A 170 0.47 -17.36 -14.41
C ASN A 170 -0.64 -18.38 -14.71
#